data_AF-A0A1H3MWA6-F1
#
_entry.id   AF-A0A1H3MWA6-F1
#
_cell.length_a   1.000
_cell.length_b   1.000
_cell.length_c   1.000
_cell.angle_alpha   90.00
_cell.angle_beta   90.00
_cell.angle_gamma   90.00
#
_symmetry.space_group_name_H-M   'P 1'
#
loop_
_entity.id
_entity.type
_entity.pdbx_description
1 polymer ?
#
loop_
_entity_poly.entity_id
_entity_poly.type
_entity_poly.pdbx_seq_one_letter_code
_entity_poly.pdbx_strand_id
1 'polypeptide(L)' 'MWKVEVSPACIGTGVCAGTAPRHFALGPDGRSRPLAASVDADEAVLGAAASCPMEAIAVTDADTGVPIEG' A
#
# COMPACT_ATOMS: atom_id res chain seq x y z
N MET A 1 -1.45 15.00 -0.18
CA MET A 1 -0.46 13.89 0.02
C MET A 1 -1.24 12.63 0.36
N TRP A 2 -0.71 11.41 0.19
CA TRP A 2 -1.42 10.18 0.57
C TRP A 2 -0.76 9.48 1.74
N LYS A 3 -1.57 8.92 2.63
CA LYS A 3 -1.16 8.02 3.70
C LYS A 3 -1.46 6.59 3.27
N VAL A 4 -0.48 5.71 3.45
CA VAL A 4 -0.57 4.30 3.04
C VAL A 4 -0.37 3.41 4.26
N GLU A 5 -1.28 2.46 4.45
CA GLU A 5 -1.22 1.50 5.54
C GLU A 5 -1.43 0.09 5.03
N VAL A 6 -0.69 -0.87 5.62
CA VAL A 6 -0.87 -2.30 5.36
C VAL A 6 -1.45 -2.95 6.61
N SER A 7 -2.62 -3.57 6.47
CA SER A 7 -3.32 -4.19 7.58
C SER A 7 -2.71 -5.55 7.96
N PRO A 8 -2.99 -6.05 9.18
CA PRO A 8 -2.55 -7.38 9.60
C PRO A 8 -3.11 -8.55 8.77
N ALA A 9 -4.12 -8.31 7.92
CA ALA A 9 -4.65 -9.30 6.97
C ALA A 9 -3.66 -9.62 5.84
N CYS A 10 -2.56 -8.88 5.71
CA CYS A 10 -1.49 -9.19 4.78
C CYS A 10 -0.89 -10.57 5.06
N ILE A 11 -0.97 -11.44 4.05
CA ILE A 11 -0.38 -12.79 4.06
C ILE A 11 0.97 -12.87 3.31
N GLY A 12 1.50 -11.74 2.84
CA GLY A 12 2.84 -11.71 2.24
C GLY A 12 2.95 -12.17 0.79
N THR A 13 1.89 -12.01 -0.03
CA THR A 13 1.91 -12.46 -1.44
C THR A 13 2.97 -11.75 -2.30
N GLY A 14 3.45 -10.58 -1.90
CA GLY A 14 4.47 -9.81 -2.61
C GLY A 14 3.98 -9.03 -3.84
N VAL A 15 2.70 -9.15 -4.22
CA VAL A 15 2.15 -8.49 -5.42
C VAL A 15 2.36 -6.98 -5.40
N CYS A 16 2.09 -6.32 -4.27
CA CYS A 16 2.28 -4.88 -4.12
C CYS A 16 3.74 -4.43 -4.31
N ALA A 17 4.72 -5.21 -3.85
CA ALA A 17 6.13 -4.92 -4.08
C ALA A 17 6.53 -5.14 -5.56
N GLY A 18 5.83 -6.01 -6.29
CA GLY A 18 5.99 -6.15 -7.74
C GLY A 18 5.35 -5.00 -8.53
N THR A 19 4.14 -4.57 -8.13
CA THR A 19 3.38 -3.50 -8.80
C THR A 19 3.97 -2.11 -8.52
N ALA A 20 4.36 -1.85 -7.27
CA ALA A 20 4.88 -0.56 -6.81
C ALA A 20 6.15 -0.74 -5.95
N PRO A 21 7.26 -1.19 -6.56
CA PRO A 21 8.52 -1.51 -5.85
C PRO A 21 9.16 -0.30 -5.15
N ARG A 22 8.79 0.93 -5.56
CA ARG A 22 9.24 2.17 -4.93
C ARG A 22 8.47 2.53 -3.67
N HIS A 23 7.33 1.87 -3.42
CA HIS A 23 6.41 2.19 -2.33
C HIS A 23 6.25 1.05 -1.33
N PHE A 24 6.46 -0.21 -1.74
CA PHE A 24 6.28 -1.37 -0.88
C PHE A 24 7.48 -2.31 -0.91
N ALA A 25 7.75 -2.95 0.22
CA ALA A 25 8.68 -4.06 0.34
C ALA A 25 8.14 -5.11 1.31
N LEU A 26 8.58 -6.37 1.14
CA LEU A 26 8.34 -7.41 2.13
C LEU A 26 9.37 -7.29 3.25
N GLY A 27 8.89 -7.26 4.49
CA GLY A 27 9.71 -7.30 5.69
C GLY A 27 10.26 -8.70 5.97
N PRO A 28 11.14 -8.83 6.98
CA PRO A 28 11.69 -10.12 7.41
C PRO A 28 10.63 -11.08 7.99
N ASP A 29 9.46 -10.56 8.36
CA ASP A 29 8.27 -11.33 8.76
C ASP A 29 7.46 -11.84 7.56
N GLY A 30 7.93 -11.61 6.34
CA GLY A 30 7.25 -11.97 5.10
C GLY A 30 6.04 -11.10 4.78
N ARG A 31 5.75 -10.05 5.55
CA ARG A 31 4.61 -9.16 5.31
C ARG A 31 5.00 -7.92 4.55
N SER A 32 4.07 -7.40 3.74
CA SER A 32 4.29 -6.13 3.06
C SER A 32 4.28 -4.96 4.03
N ARG A 33 5.13 -3.97 3.77
CA ARG A 33 5.20 -2.71 4.49
C ARG A 33 5.39 -1.57 3.48
N PRO A 34 4.74 -0.42 3.70
CA PRO A 34 5.06 0.76 2.93
C PRO A 34 6.47 1.26 3.30
N LEU A 35 7.23 1.72 2.32
CA LEU A 35 8.58 2.27 2.51
C LEU A 35 8.54 3.67 3.16
N ALA A 36 7.44 4.39 2.98
CA ALA A 36 7.17 5.66 3.62
C ALA A 36 5.71 5.69 4.11
N ALA A 37 5.47 6.27 5.28
CA ALA A 37 4.12 6.40 5.84
C ALA A 37 3.25 7.41 5.04
N SER A 38 3.88 8.36 4.36
CA SER A 38 3.24 9.33 3.50
C SER A 38 3.99 9.43 2.17
N VAL A 39 3.23 9.47 1.08
CA VAL A 39 3.74 9.49 -0.29
C VAL A 39 3.03 10.59 -1.06
N ASP A 40 3.66 11.09 -2.12
CA ASP A 40 2.96 11.89 -3.12
C ASP A 40 1.92 11.02 -3.83
N ALA A 41 0.91 11.67 -4.41
CA ALA A 41 -0.10 10.97 -5.21
C ALA A 41 0.57 10.21 -6.35
N ASP A 42 0.39 8.89 -6.37
CA ASP A 42 1.03 8.00 -7.33
C ASP A 42 0.11 6.80 -7.62
N GLU A 43 -0.37 6.72 -8.86
CA GLU A 43 -1.24 5.66 -9.36
C GLU A 43 -0.69 4.25 -9.13
N ALA A 44 0.64 4.07 -9.03
CA ALA A 44 1.23 2.78 -8.71
C ALA A 44 0.80 2.27 -7.32
N VAL A 45 0.59 3.18 -6.36
CA VAL A 45 0.12 2.84 -5.01
C VAL A 45 -1.32 2.32 -5.06
N LEU A 46 -2.18 2.99 -5.83
CA LEU A 46 -3.56 2.55 -6.05
C LEU A 46 -3.61 1.20 -6.79
N GLY A 47 -2.80 1.04 -7.83
CA GLY A 47 -2.67 -0.22 -8.55
C GLY A 47 -2.20 -1.37 -7.65
N ALA A 48 -1.28 -1.10 -6.72
CA ALA A 48 -0.85 -2.09 -5.72
C ALA A 48 -1.95 -2.46 -4.73
N ALA A 49 -2.76 -1.47 -4.30
CA ALA A 49 -3.92 -1.71 -3.44
C ALA A 49 -4.99 -2.55 -4.13
N ALA A 50 -5.38 -2.19 -5.36
CA ALA A 50 -6.35 -2.92 -6.17
C ALA A 50 -5.88 -4.35 -6.52
N SER A 51 -4.57 -4.55 -6.66
CA SER A 51 -4.01 -5.88 -6.95
C SER A 51 -3.86 -6.77 -5.71
N CYS A 52 -4.12 -6.25 -4.50
CA CYS A 52 -3.95 -7.00 -3.27
C CYS A 52 -5.08 -8.03 -3.08
N PRO A 53 -4.82 -9.35 -3.10
CA PRO A 53 -5.88 -10.35 -2.98
C PRO A 53 -6.61 -10.35 -1.64
N MET A 54 -5.98 -9.77 -0.61
CA MET A 54 -6.52 -9.66 0.74
C MET A 54 -7.11 -8.28 1.03
N GLU A 55 -7.10 -7.36 0.05
CA GLU A 55 -7.51 -5.96 0.23
C GLU A 55 -6.83 -5.32 1.46
N ALA A 56 -5.57 -5.70 1.70
CA ALA A 56 -4.86 -5.36 2.93
C ALA A 56 -4.17 -3.99 2.87
N ILE A 57 -4.28 -3.25 1.77
CA ILE A 57 -3.63 -1.95 1.58
C ILE A 57 -4.71 -0.89 1.58
N ALA A 58 -4.61 0.07 2.51
CA ALA A 58 -5.47 1.23 2.56
C ALA A 58 -4.70 2.47 2.10
N VAL A 59 -5.34 3.29 1.26
CA VAL A 59 -4.83 4.58 0.82
C VAL A 59 -5.82 5.65 1.25
N THR A 60 -5.33 6.71 1.85
CA THR A 60 -6.16 7.79 2.38
C THR A 60 -5.51 9.12 2.04
N ASP A 61 -6.31 10.11 1.67
CA ASP A 61 -5.81 11.47 1.53
C ASP A 61 -5.32 11.97 2.91
N ALA A 62 -4.07 12.41 2.96
CA ALA A 62 -3.41 12.77 4.22
C ALA A 62 -3.97 14.07 4.82
N ASP A 63 -4.54 14.94 3.97
CA ASP A 63 -5.02 16.26 4.37
C ASP A 63 -6.47 16.19 4.87
N THR A 64 -7.29 15.35 4.24
CA THR A 64 -8.73 15.23 4.51
C THR A 64 -9.11 13.96 5.27
N GLY A 65 -8.26 12.94 5.29
CA GLY A 65 -8.55 11.65 5.91
C GLY A 65 -9.56 10.80 5.13
N VAL A 66 -9.89 11.19 3.89
CA VAL A 66 -10.86 10.47 3.05
C VAL A 66 -10.17 9.29 2.36
N PRO A 67 -10.76 8.08 2.39
CA PRO A 67 -10.24 6.95 1.63
C PRO A 67 -10.16 7.27 0.13
N ILE A 68 -9.07 6.85 -0.50
CA ILE A 68 -8.87 6.99 -1.94
C ILE A 68 -9.05 5.60 -2.54
N GLU A 69 -10.06 5.48 -3.39
CA GLU A 69 -10.33 4.28 -4.17
C GLU A 69 -9.66 4.45 -5.54
N GLY A 70 -9.02 3.38 -6.02
CA GLY A 70 -8.30 3.31 -7.29
C GLY A 70 -8.92 2.29 -8.23
#